data_AF-A0A2N0B697-F1
#
_entry.id   AF-A0A2N0B697-F1
#
_cell.length_a   1.000
_cell.length_b   1.000
_cell.length_c   1.000
_cell.angle_alpha   90.00
_cell.angle_beta   90.00
_cell.angle_gamma   90.00
#
_symmetry.space_group_name_H-M   'P 1'
#
loop_
_entity.id
_entity.type
_entity.pdbx_description
1 polymer ?
#
loop_
_entity_poly.entity_id
_entity_poly.type
_entity_poly.pdbx_seq_one_letter_code
_entity_poly.pdbx_strand_id
1 'polypeptide(L)'
;MAVRILFYSFLSSVAVFTGIAFFAPDLLQWETLEWVYGKRTFFLFTLIFLVSVLLIYIIYRKARKGVHNSKSKTERHLQESLEEIVQDNQSLFAFLKAATDSLGKQLESKKREISPELFSACSAEFLKLTREFDSSSEIFRDIPLAPEEEGSKTRNGNNFRISEYSDLVNRHRRLSRSLEKLREDVARLREKVNGK
;
A
#
# COMPACT_ATOMS: atom_id res chain seq x y z
N MET A 1 30.14 -9.69 9.22
CA MET A 1 31.45 -9.93 9.85
C MET A 1 32.35 -8.69 9.85
N ALA A 2 32.57 -8.02 8.71
CA ALA A 2 33.52 -6.89 8.59
C ALA A 2 33.36 -5.77 9.64
N VAL A 3 32.12 -5.35 9.95
CA VAL A 3 31.86 -4.29 10.95
C VAL A 3 32.27 -4.70 12.37
N ARG A 4 32.08 -5.98 12.74
CA ARG A 4 32.52 -6.50 14.04
C ARG A 4 34.04 -6.55 14.12
N ILE A 5 34.71 -6.97 13.05
CA ILE A 5 36.17 -7.06 12.98
C ILE A 5 36.80 -5.66 13.11
N LEU A 6 36.27 -4.66 12.41
CA LEU A 6 36.72 -3.27 12.52
C LEU A 6 36.53 -2.72 13.93
N PHE A 7 35.41 -3.03 14.59
CA PHE A 7 35.13 -2.59 15.95
C PHE A 7 36.09 -3.19 16.98
N TYR A 8 36.36 -4.49 16.91
CA TYR A 8 37.32 -5.15 17.82
C TYR A 8 38.76 -4.74 17.54
N SER A 9 39.13 -4.53 16.27
CA SER A 9 40.45 -4.02 15.90
C SER A 9 40.69 -2.60 16.43
N PHE A 10 39.68 -1.73 16.34
CA PHE A 10 39.74 -0.39 16.93
C PHE A 10 39.90 -0.43 18.45
N LEU A 11 39.08 -1.25 19.14
CA LEU A 11 39.18 -1.44 20.60
C LEU A 11 40.53 -1.99 21.04
N SER A 12 41.07 -2.96 20.30
CA SER A 12 42.39 -3.53 20.56
C SER A 12 43.50 -2.49 20.35
N SER A 13 43.42 -1.69 19.29
CA SER A 13 44.37 -0.60 19.05
C SER A 13 44.34 0.45 20.16
N VAL A 14 43.15 0.82 20.64
CA VAL A 14 43.00 1.76 21.77
C VAL A 14 43.57 1.15 23.05
N ALA A 15 43.32 -0.14 23.32
CA ALA A 15 43.86 -0.82 24.50
C ALA A 15 45.40 -0.91 24.47
N VAL A 16 45.99 -1.20 23.30
CA VAL A 16 47.44 -1.23 23.12
C VAL A 16 48.07 0.15 23.33
N PHE A 17 47.48 1.21 22.75
CA PHE A 17 47.94 2.58 22.98
C PHE A 17 47.83 3.00 24.45
N THR A 18 46.74 2.61 25.13
CA THR A 18 46.54 2.92 26.55
C THR A 18 47.51 2.14 27.43
N GLY A 19 47.80 0.87 27.09
CA GLY A 19 48.77 0.04 27.79
C GLY A 19 50.21 0.57 27.64
N ILE A 20 50.60 1.02 26.45
CA ILE A 20 51.90 1.65 26.20
C ILE A 20 52.04 2.94 27.04
N ALA A 21 50.96 3.74 27.11
CA ALA A 21 50.94 4.95 27.93
C ALA A 21 51.04 4.70 29.45
N PHE A 22 50.64 3.52 29.93
CA PHE A 22 50.74 3.16 31.34
C PHE A 22 52.10 2.57 31.72
N PHE A 23 52.69 1.74 30.85
CA PHE A 23 53.93 1.01 31.16
C PHE A 23 55.23 1.72 30.77
N ALA A 24 55.20 2.65 29.81
CA ALA A 24 56.39 3.38 29.38
C ALA A 24 56.06 4.85 29.05
N PRO A 25 55.81 5.68 30.09
CA PRO A 25 55.40 7.08 29.90
C PRO A 25 56.50 7.96 29.26
N ASP A 26 57.77 7.57 29.38
CA ASP A 26 58.91 8.34 28.84
C ASP A 26 59.00 8.27 27.30
N LEU A 27 58.49 7.20 26.68
CA LEU A 27 58.36 7.11 25.21
C LEU A 27 57.35 8.12 24.65
N LEU A 28 56.53 8.72 25.51
CA LEU A 28 55.52 9.71 25.18
C LEU A 28 55.95 11.15 25.52
N GLN A 29 57.16 11.39 26.03
CA GLN A 29 57.71 12.73 26.32
C GLN A 29 58.33 13.41 25.09
N TRP A 30 57.70 13.29 23.93
CA TRP A 30 58.08 14.09 22.77
C TRP A 30 57.42 15.47 22.90
N GLU A 31 58.12 16.55 22.56
CA GLU A 31 57.60 17.94 22.55
C GLU A 31 56.26 18.09 21.79
N THR A 32 56.01 17.22 20.80
CA THR A 32 54.75 17.10 20.06
C THR A 32 53.60 16.49 20.88
N LEU A 33 53.92 15.64 21.86
CA LEU A 33 52.95 14.97 22.73
C LEU A 33 52.50 15.84 23.91
N GLU A 34 53.36 16.68 24.48
CA GLU A 34 52.93 17.72 25.42
C GLU A 34 52.00 18.73 24.77
N TRP A 35 52.26 19.10 23.51
CA TRP A 35 51.37 19.93 22.71
C TRP A 35 49.99 19.27 22.49
N VAL A 36 49.97 17.97 22.20
CA VAL A 36 48.73 17.18 22.10
C VAL A 36 48.01 17.10 23.45
N TYR A 37 48.73 16.93 24.57
CA TYR A 37 48.17 16.92 25.92
C TYR A 37 47.54 18.27 26.30
N GLY A 38 48.16 19.39 25.94
CA GLY A 38 47.61 20.74 26.13
C GLY A 38 46.36 21.04 25.30
N LYS A 39 46.17 20.34 24.17
CA LYS A 39 44.98 20.42 23.31
C LYS A 39 44.06 19.19 23.43
N ARG A 40 44.29 18.32 24.44
CA ARG A 40 43.60 17.04 24.63
C ARG A 40 42.08 17.18 24.69
N THR A 41 41.59 18.23 25.34
CA THR A 41 40.15 18.52 25.43
C THR A 41 39.54 18.88 24.07
N PHE A 42 40.27 19.61 23.22
CA PHE A 42 39.84 19.93 21.86
C PHE A 42 39.77 18.68 20.97
N PHE A 43 40.78 17.80 21.03
CA PHE A 43 40.76 16.54 20.28
C PHE A 43 39.69 15.58 20.79
N LEU A 44 39.51 15.44 22.11
CA LEU A 44 38.43 14.64 22.69
C LEU A 44 37.05 15.18 22.30
N PHE A 45 36.85 16.49 22.37
CA PHE A 45 35.59 17.11 21.96
C PHE A 45 35.32 16.90 20.48
N THR A 46 36.32 17.07 19.62
CA THR A 46 36.19 16.87 18.16
C THR A 46 35.92 15.40 17.83
N LEU A 47 36.56 14.45 18.52
CA LEU A 47 36.31 13.02 18.36
C LEU A 47 34.89 12.65 18.78
N ILE A 48 34.45 13.12 19.96
CA ILE A 48 33.08 12.92 20.44
C ILE A 48 32.08 13.51 19.44
N PHE A 49 32.32 14.74 18.97
CA PHE A 49 31.47 15.41 17.99
C PHE A 49 31.39 14.62 16.67
N LEU A 50 32.52 14.18 16.12
CA LEU A 50 32.56 13.36 14.91
C LEU A 50 31.80 12.04 15.09
N VAL A 51 32.02 11.34 16.20
CA VAL A 51 31.31 10.08 16.51
C VAL A 51 29.80 10.34 16.66
N SER A 52 29.40 11.41 17.35
CA SER A 52 28.00 11.81 17.48
C SER A 52 27.35 12.07 16.13
N VAL A 53 27.99 12.84 15.24
CA VAL A 53 27.48 13.11 13.88
C VAL A 53 27.35 11.80 13.09
N LEU A 54 28.34 10.90 13.19
CA LEU A 54 28.34 9.62 12.49
C LEU A 54 27.21 8.70 12.98
N LEU A 55 26.97 8.65 14.30
CA LEU A 55 25.86 7.90 14.88
C LEU A 55 24.50 8.47 14.44
N ILE A 56 24.33 9.80 14.48
CA ILE A 56 23.11 10.47 14.00
C ILE A 56 22.88 10.12 12.52
N TYR A 57 23.93 10.15 11.70
CA TYR A 57 23.85 9.81 10.28
C TYR A 57 23.45 8.35 10.05
N ILE A 58 24.00 7.40 10.81
CA ILE A 58 23.62 5.98 10.71
C ILE A 58 22.15 5.77 11.09
N ILE A 59 21.69 6.38 12.18
CA ILE A 59 20.28 6.31 12.61
C ILE A 59 19.38 6.90 11.53
N TYR A 60 19.72 8.07 11.00
CA TYR A 60 19.00 8.70 9.90
C TYR A 60 18.90 7.79 8.67
N ARG A 61 20.02 7.18 8.26
CA ARG A 61 20.05 6.26 7.11
C ARG A 61 19.19 5.03 7.34
N LYS A 62 19.23 4.45 8.54
CA LYS A 62 18.41 3.28 8.90
C LYS A 62 16.92 3.62 8.91
N ALA A 63 16.54 4.75 9.50
CA ALA A 63 15.16 5.24 9.50
C ALA A 63 14.66 5.50 8.08
N ARG A 64 15.46 6.16 7.23
CA ARG A 64 15.12 6.44 5.83
C ARG A 64 14.91 5.16 5.02
N LYS A 65 15.75 4.14 5.22
CA LYS A 65 15.60 2.82 4.57
C LYS A 65 14.34 2.10 5.05
N GLY A 66 14.03 2.17 6.34
CA GLY A 66 12.82 1.58 6.92
C GLY A 66 11.54 2.20 6.36
N VAL A 67 11.47 3.54 6.29
CA VAL A 67 10.33 4.26 5.71
C VAL A 67 10.14 3.90 4.24
N HIS A 68 11.22 3.85 3.46
CA HIS A 68 11.12 3.51 2.04
C HIS A 68 10.61 2.07 1.84
N ASN A 69 11.14 1.09 2.58
CA ASN A 69 10.71 -0.30 2.49
C ASN A 69 9.26 -0.51 2.96
N SER A 70 8.82 0.25 3.96
CA SER A 70 7.42 0.24 4.39
C SER A 70 6.51 0.78 3.31
N LYS A 71 6.88 1.92 2.68
CA LYS A 71 6.08 2.53 1.61
C LYS A 71 5.95 1.61 0.39
N SER A 72 7.05 0.99 -0.06
CA SER A 72 7.00 0.06 -1.19
C SER A 72 6.15 -1.18 -0.89
N LYS A 73 6.16 -1.67 0.36
CA LYS A 73 5.31 -2.78 0.78
C LYS A 73 3.82 -2.38 0.77
N THR A 74 3.50 -1.18 1.25
CA THR A 74 2.13 -0.64 1.23
C THR A 74 1.63 -0.43 -0.19
N GLU A 75 2.45 0.14 -1.07
CA GLU A 75 2.12 0.33 -2.49
C GLU A 75 1.80 -1.01 -3.17
N ARG A 76 2.67 -2.02 -3.00
CA ARG A 76 2.44 -3.35 -3.54
C ARG A 76 1.16 -4.01 -2.99
N HIS A 77 0.91 -3.89 -1.70
CA HIS A 77 -0.29 -4.45 -1.09
C HIS A 77 -1.57 -3.78 -1.62
N LEU A 78 -1.55 -2.47 -1.83
CA LEU A 78 -2.67 -1.76 -2.43
C LEU A 78 -2.88 -2.12 -3.90
N GLN A 79 -1.79 -2.34 -4.66
CA GLN A 79 -1.86 -2.81 -6.04
C GLN A 79 -2.47 -4.22 -6.12
N GLU A 80 -2.00 -5.15 -5.29
CA GLU A 80 -2.56 -6.51 -5.19
C GLU A 80 -4.04 -6.47 -4.78
N SER A 81 -4.40 -5.64 -3.80
CA SER A 81 -5.80 -5.47 -3.36
C SER A 81 -6.68 -4.88 -4.47
N LEU A 82 -6.15 -3.94 -5.25
CA LEU A 82 -6.88 -3.32 -6.36
C LEU A 82 -7.16 -4.36 -7.45
N GLU A 83 -6.15 -5.14 -7.82
CA GLU A 83 -6.25 -6.19 -8.84
C GLU A 83 -7.30 -7.24 -8.45
N GLU A 84 -7.28 -7.71 -7.20
CA GLU A 84 -8.29 -8.64 -6.66
C GLU A 84 -9.70 -8.05 -6.75
N ILE A 85 -9.91 -6.82 -6.27
CA ILE A 85 -11.25 -6.19 -6.29
C ILE A 85 -11.73 -5.93 -7.71
N VAL A 86 -10.84 -5.56 -8.64
CA VAL A 86 -11.17 -5.39 -10.05
C VAL A 86 -11.63 -6.71 -10.64
N GLN A 87 -10.89 -7.79 -10.41
CA GLN A 87 -11.23 -9.13 -10.88
C GLN A 87 -12.56 -9.61 -10.31
N ASP A 88 -12.78 -9.40 -9.01
CA ASP A 88 -14.05 -9.73 -8.34
C ASP A 88 -15.22 -8.96 -8.96
N ASN A 89 -15.06 -7.65 -9.17
CA ASN A 89 -16.09 -6.83 -9.81
C ASN A 89 -16.38 -7.30 -11.24
N GLN A 90 -15.36 -7.63 -12.04
CA GLN A 90 -15.56 -8.19 -13.39
C GLN A 90 -16.36 -9.50 -13.35
N SER A 91 -16.03 -10.38 -12.41
CA SER A 91 -16.75 -11.64 -12.22
C SER A 91 -18.21 -11.42 -11.79
N LEU A 92 -18.46 -10.47 -10.88
CA LEU A 92 -19.79 -10.08 -10.43
C LEU A 92 -20.62 -9.49 -11.57
N PHE A 93 -20.03 -8.64 -12.41
CA PHE A 93 -20.70 -8.13 -13.61
C PHE A 93 -21.10 -9.25 -14.57
N ALA A 94 -20.21 -10.20 -14.83
CA ALA A 94 -20.50 -11.34 -15.70
C ALA A 94 -21.64 -12.20 -15.13
N PHE A 95 -21.61 -12.46 -13.83
CA PHE A 95 -22.68 -13.18 -13.13
C PHE A 95 -24.02 -12.44 -13.19
N LEU A 96 -24.04 -11.15 -12.85
CA LEU A 96 -25.24 -10.31 -12.85
C LEU A 96 -25.83 -10.17 -14.25
N LYS A 97 -24.99 -10.06 -15.29
CA LYS A 97 -25.45 -10.04 -16.68
C LYS A 97 -26.17 -11.34 -17.03
N ALA A 98 -25.55 -12.49 -16.75
CA ALA A 98 -26.16 -13.79 -17.01
C ALA A 98 -27.45 -14.01 -16.20
N ALA A 99 -27.47 -13.58 -14.94
CA ALA A 99 -28.64 -13.68 -14.07
C ALA A 99 -29.80 -12.80 -14.56
N THR A 100 -29.52 -11.55 -14.94
CA THR A 100 -30.50 -10.62 -15.49
C THR A 100 -31.06 -11.12 -16.83
N ASP A 101 -30.21 -11.62 -17.74
CA ASP A 101 -30.63 -12.19 -19.02
C ASP A 101 -31.53 -13.41 -18.83
N SER A 102 -31.17 -14.30 -17.89
CA SER A 102 -31.97 -15.47 -17.54
C SER A 102 -33.32 -15.08 -16.94
N LEU A 103 -33.32 -14.10 -16.03
CA LEU A 103 -34.53 -13.59 -15.39
C LEU A 103 -35.47 -12.93 -16.41
N GLY A 104 -34.94 -12.19 -17.38
CA GLY A 104 -35.72 -11.60 -18.47
C GLY A 104 -36.44 -12.67 -19.30
N LYS A 105 -35.73 -13.75 -19.68
CA LYS A 105 -36.34 -14.89 -20.39
C LYS A 105 -37.42 -15.59 -19.56
N GLN A 106 -37.18 -15.77 -18.26
CA GLN A 106 -38.15 -16.38 -17.35
C GLN A 106 -39.41 -15.51 -17.20
N LEU A 107 -39.23 -14.20 -17.03
CA LEU A 107 -40.32 -13.25 -16.94
C LEU A 107 -41.18 -13.26 -18.21
N GLU A 108 -40.56 -13.23 -19.40
CA GLU A 108 -41.28 -13.32 -20.67
C GLU A 108 -42.05 -14.64 -20.83
N SER A 109 -41.44 -15.77 -20.44
CA SER A 109 -42.10 -17.08 -20.53
C SER A 109 -43.32 -17.17 -19.60
N LYS A 110 -43.28 -16.52 -18.43
CA LYS A 110 -44.35 -16.50 -17.44
C LYS A 110 -45.41 -15.42 -17.66
N LYS A 111 -45.27 -14.61 -18.71
CA LYS A 111 -46.23 -13.54 -19.07
C LYS A 111 -47.68 -14.01 -19.19
N ARG A 112 -47.90 -15.28 -19.57
CA ARG A 112 -49.24 -15.88 -19.73
C ARG A 112 -49.73 -16.62 -18.49
N GLU A 113 -48.85 -16.93 -17.54
CA GLU A 113 -49.17 -17.70 -16.32
C GLU A 113 -49.41 -16.80 -15.09
N ILE A 114 -48.77 -15.63 -15.04
CA ILE A 114 -48.86 -14.70 -13.91
C ILE A 114 -49.99 -13.68 -14.14
N SER A 115 -50.61 -13.17 -13.06
CA SER A 115 -51.58 -12.08 -13.16
C SER A 115 -50.96 -10.83 -13.82
N PRO A 116 -51.73 -10.07 -14.61
CA PRO A 116 -51.20 -8.91 -15.35
C PRO A 116 -50.65 -7.82 -14.44
N GLU A 117 -51.21 -7.66 -13.22
CA GLU A 117 -50.71 -6.71 -12.22
C GLU A 117 -49.35 -7.12 -11.66
N LEU A 118 -49.17 -8.41 -11.32
CA LEU A 118 -47.90 -8.93 -10.83
C LEU A 118 -46.83 -8.93 -11.92
N PHE A 119 -47.19 -9.26 -13.15
CA PHE A 119 -46.30 -9.17 -14.31
C PHE A 119 -45.85 -7.72 -14.54
N SER A 120 -46.77 -6.76 -14.51
CA SER A 120 -46.45 -5.33 -14.65
C SER A 120 -45.50 -4.88 -13.55
N ALA A 121 -45.76 -5.22 -12.29
CA ALA A 121 -44.89 -4.88 -11.17
C ALA A 121 -43.48 -5.48 -11.31
N CYS A 122 -43.39 -6.79 -11.62
CA CYS A 122 -42.11 -7.47 -11.82
C CYS A 122 -41.33 -6.91 -13.02
N SER A 123 -42.02 -6.55 -14.10
CA SER A 123 -41.39 -5.95 -15.28
C SER A 123 -40.84 -4.54 -15.02
N ALA A 124 -41.55 -3.74 -14.20
CA ALA A 124 -41.08 -2.42 -13.79
C ALA A 124 -39.86 -2.53 -12.85
N GLU A 125 -39.89 -3.47 -11.89
CA GLU A 125 -38.73 -3.78 -11.04
C GLU A 125 -37.55 -4.27 -11.87
N PHE A 126 -37.78 -5.16 -12.84
CA PHE A 126 -36.74 -5.66 -13.76
C PHE A 126 -36.10 -4.53 -14.56
N LEU A 127 -36.89 -3.66 -15.18
CA LEU A 127 -36.38 -2.51 -15.94
C LEU A 127 -35.58 -1.55 -15.06
N LYS A 128 -35.98 -1.35 -13.81
CA LYS A 128 -35.22 -0.55 -12.85
C LYS A 128 -33.87 -1.19 -12.55
N LEU A 129 -33.83 -2.49 -12.29
CA LEU A 129 -32.59 -3.23 -12.04
C LEU A 129 -31.66 -3.21 -13.25
N THR A 130 -32.19 -3.34 -14.48
CA THR A 130 -31.38 -3.22 -15.70
C THR A 130 -30.76 -1.83 -15.82
N ARG A 131 -31.51 -0.76 -15.53
CA ARG A 131 -30.95 0.61 -15.55
C ARG A 131 -29.87 0.82 -14.48
N GLU A 132 -30.07 0.29 -13.28
CA GLU A 132 -29.07 0.36 -12.20
C GLU A 132 -27.81 -0.46 -12.53
N PHE A 133 -27.98 -1.62 -13.20
CA PHE A 133 -26.89 -2.42 -13.74
C PHE A 133 -26.08 -1.65 -14.80
N ASP A 134 -26.77 -1.05 -15.78
CA ASP A 134 -26.13 -0.31 -16.87
C ASP A 134 -25.36 0.90 -16.34
N SER A 135 -25.95 1.66 -15.41
CA SER A 135 -25.28 2.76 -14.72
C SER A 135 -24.05 2.29 -13.94
N SER A 136 -24.15 1.15 -13.23
CA SER A 136 -22.99 0.58 -12.53
C SER A 136 -21.89 0.12 -13.51
N SER A 137 -22.27 -0.39 -14.68
CA SER A 137 -21.34 -0.79 -15.73
C SER A 137 -20.62 0.41 -16.36
N GLU A 138 -21.31 1.53 -16.56
CA GLU A 138 -20.71 2.78 -17.02
C GLU A 138 -19.68 3.30 -16.00
N ILE A 139 -20.06 3.36 -14.72
CA ILE A 139 -19.15 3.73 -13.63
C ILE A 139 -17.92 2.82 -13.61
N PHE A 140 -18.08 1.51 -13.82
CA PHE A 140 -16.94 0.59 -13.85
C PHE A 140 -15.96 0.88 -14.99
N ARG A 141 -16.47 1.26 -16.17
CA ARG A 141 -15.64 1.60 -17.33
C ARG A 141 -14.89 2.92 -17.13
N ASP A 142 -15.49 3.85 -16.40
CA ASP A 142 -14.91 5.16 -16.11
C ASP A 142 -13.84 5.11 -15.00
N ILE A 143 -13.89 4.10 -14.13
CA ILE A 143 -12.87 3.93 -13.09
C ILE A 143 -11.60 3.37 -13.75
N PRO A 144 -10.45 4.07 -13.64
CA PRO A 144 -9.20 3.58 -14.23
C PRO A 144 -8.75 2.29 -13.53
N LEU A 145 -8.17 1.36 -14.29
CA LEU A 145 -7.72 0.07 -13.75
C LEU A 145 -6.40 0.16 -12.95
N ALA A 146 -5.64 1.23 -13.20
CA ALA A 146 -4.38 1.53 -12.53
C ALA A 146 -4.22 3.05 -12.42
N PRO A 147 -3.40 3.55 -11.46
CA PRO A 147 -3.04 4.96 -11.41
C PRO A 147 -2.41 5.42 -12.72
N GLU A 148 -2.67 6.66 -13.12
CA GLU A 148 -2.10 7.22 -14.34
C GLU A 148 -0.58 7.34 -14.21
N GLU A 149 0.17 6.75 -15.15
CA GLU A 149 1.61 6.94 -15.23
C GLU A 149 1.94 8.33 -15.81
N GLU A 150 1.58 9.40 -15.11
CA GLU A 150 2.03 10.72 -15.52
C GLU A 150 3.56 10.80 -15.42
N GLY A 151 4.20 11.03 -16.57
CA GLY A 151 5.64 11.01 -16.79
C GLY A 151 6.46 12.10 -16.10
N SER A 152 6.04 12.61 -14.94
CA SER A 152 6.81 13.60 -14.19
C SER A 152 7.35 13.03 -12.87
N LYS A 153 8.65 12.75 -12.87
CA LYS A 153 9.47 12.40 -11.70
C LYS A 153 9.56 13.60 -10.74
N THR A 154 8.47 13.95 -10.05
CA THR A 154 8.55 14.83 -8.88
C THR A 154 8.99 14.01 -7.67
N ARG A 155 9.93 14.55 -6.88
CA ARG A 155 10.57 13.89 -5.72
C ARG A 155 9.60 13.37 -4.62
N ASN A 156 8.30 13.59 -4.75
CA ASN A 156 7.23 13.14 -3.86
C ASN A 156 6.31 12.03 -4.45
N GLY A 157 6.63 11.51 -5.64
CA GLY A 157 5.77 10.59 -6.41
C GLY A 157 5.30 9.33 -5.67
N ASN A 158 6.07 8.78 -4.73
CA ASN A 158 5.64 7.56 -4.03
C ASN A 158 4.50 7.78 -3.02
N ASN A 159 4.40 8.97 -2.40
CA ASN A 159 3.26 9.25 -1.53
C ASN A 159 1.99 9.49 -2.36
N PHE A 160 2.15 10.16 -3.50
CA PHE A 160 1.08 10.42 -4.45
C PHE A 160 0.48 9.11 -4.99
N ARG A 161 1.35 8.15 -5.37
CA ARG A 161 0.91 6.81 -5.81
C ARG A 161 0.13 6.04 -4.74
N ILE A 162 0.57 6.05 -3.49
CA ILE A 162 -0.15 5.36 -2.40
C ILE A 162 -1.56 5.96 -2.21
N SER A 163 -1.70 7.30 -2.26
CA SER A 163 -3.02 7.93 -2.18
C SER A 163 -3.91 7.59 -3.37
N GLU A 164 -3.36 7.58 -4.59
CA GLU A 164 -4.12 7.22 -5.80
C GLU A 164 -4.61 5.78 -5.76
N TYR A 165 -3.73 4.83 -5.42
CA TYR A 165 -4.13 3.43 -5.25
C TYR A 165 -5.20 3.28 -4.17
N SER A 166 -5.05 3.96 -3.03
CA SER A 166 -6.05 3.94 -1.95
C SER A 166 -7.40 4.48 -2.41
N ASP A 167 -7.41 5.60 -3.13
CA ASP A 167 -8.63 6.19 -3.68
C ASP A 167 -9.29 5.27 -4.71
N LEU A 168 -8.49 4.62 -5.54
CA LEU A 168 -8.98 3.70 -6.56
C LEU A 168 -9.60 2.44 -5.94
N VAL A 169 -8.93 1.84 -4.95
CA VAL A 169 -9.48 0.75 -4.14
C VAL A 169 -10.80 1.16 -3.50
N ASN A 170 -10.90 2.37 -2.96
CA ASN A 170 -12.14 2.86 -2.36
C ASN A 170 -13.27 3.03 -3.37
N ARG A 171 -12.98 3.53 -4.58
CA ARG A 171 -13.97 3.63 -5.68
C ARG A 171 -14.49 2.24 -6.06
N HIS A 172 -13.59 1.28 -6.29
CA HIS A 172 -13.97 -0.09 -6.62
C HIS A 172 -14.72 -0.81 -5.50
N ARG A 173 -14.39 -0.55 -4.22
CA ARG A 173 -15.16 -1.07 -3.08
C ARG A 173 -16.58 -0.51 -3.00
N ARG A 174 -16.77 0.78 -3.30
CA ARG A 174 -18.10 1.39 -3.34
C ARG A 174 -18.95 0.74 -4.43
N LEU A 175 -18.36 0.56 -5.61
CA LEU A 175 -19.01 -0.14 -6.72
C LEU A 175 -19.36 -1.59 -6.37
N SER A 176 -18.43 -2.33 -5.77
CA SER A 176 -18.65 -3.72 -5.33
C SER A 176 -19.87 -3.85 -4.41
N ARG A 177 -20.05 -2.92 -3.46
CA ARG A 177 -21.25 -2.90 -2.59
C ARG A 177 -22.54 -2.66 -3.37
N SER A 178 -22.51 -1.77 -4.36
CA SER A 178 -23.67 -1.53 -5.23
C SER A 178 -24.01 -2.79 -6.04
N LEU A 179 -23.01 -3.49 -6.55
CA LEU A 179 -23.19 -4.75 -7.30
C LEU A 179 -23.73 -5.88 -6.42
N GLU A 180 -23.23 -6.01 -5.18
CA GLU A 180 -23.74 -7.04 -4.28
C GLU A 180 -25.20 -6.76 -3.88
N LYS A 181 -25.55 -5.49 -3.65
CA LYS A 181 -26.95 -5.11 -3.45
C LYS A 181 -27.81 -5.45 -4.68
N LEU A 182 -27.32 -5.15 -5.87
CA LEU A 182 -28.02 -5.46 -7.12
C LEU A 182 -28.20 -6.98 -7.30
N ARG A 183 -27.22 -7.77 -6.87
CA ARG A 183 -27.30 -9.24 -6.85
C ARG A 183 -28.40 -9.73 -5.92
N GLU A 184 -28.49 -9.18 -4.71
CA GLU A 184 -29.59 -9.49 -3.79
C GLU A 184 -30.94 -9.12 -4.38
N ASP A 185 -31.06 -7.94 -4.99
CA ASP A 185 -32.33 -7.47 -5.56
C ASP A 185 -32.75 -8.30 -6.79
N VAL A 186 -31.81 -8.72 -7.64
CA VAL A 186 -32.06 -9.69 -8.74
C VAL A 186 -32.49 -11.04 -8.18
N ALA A 187 -31.89 -11.53 -7.10
CA ALA A 187 -32.29 -12.77 -6.45
C ALA A 187 -33.71 -12.69 -5.89
N ARG A 188 -34.07 -11.59 -5.21
CA ARG A 188 -35.43 -11.35 -4.70
C ARG A 188 -36.46 -11.29 -5.83
N LEU A 189 -36.16 -10.60 -6.93
CA LEU A 189 -37.06 -10.54 -8.07
C LEU A 189 -37.24 -11.92 -8.72
N ARG A 190 -36.16 -12.72 -8.78
CA ARG A 190 -36.22 -14.11 -9.25
C ARG A 190 -37.10 -14.99 -8.36
N GLU A 191 -37.09 -14.80 -7.05
CA GLU A 191 -37.99 -15.51 -6.13
C GLU A 191 -39.45 -15.11 -6.37
N LYS A 192 -39.75 -13.80 -6.45
CA LYS A 192 -41.08 -13.28 -6.79
C LYS A 192 -41.63 -13.83 -8.11
N VAL A 193 -40.82 -13.83 -9.17
CA VAL A 193 -41.20 -14.38 -10.49
C VAL A 193 -41.43 -15.91 -10.42
N ASN A 194 -40.75 -16.59 -9.49
CA ASN A 194 -40.94 -18.02 -9.25
C ASN A 194 -42.07 -18.37 -8.28
N GLY A 195 -42.73 -17.38 -7.69
CA GLY A 195 -43.84 -17.60 -6.76
C GLY A 195 -43.38 -18.22 -5.44
N LYS A 196 -42.13 -17.99 -5.05
CA LYS A 196 -41.59 -18.31 -3.72
C LYS A 196 -41.39 -17.03 -2.90
#